data_AF-A0A3M5GFU8-F1
#
_entry.id   AF-A0A3M5GFU8-F1
#
_cell.length_a   1.000
_cell.length_b   1.000
_cell.length_c   1.000
_cell.angle_alpha   90.00
_cell.angle_beta   90.00
_cell.angle_gamma   90.00
#
_symmetry.space_group_name_H-M   'P 1'
#
loop_
_entity.id
_entity.type
_entity.pdbx_description
1 polymer ?
#
loop_
_entity_poly.entity_id
_entity_poly.type
_entity_poly.pdbx_seq_one_letter_code
_entity_poly.pdbx_strand_id
1 'polypeptide(L)'
;MTNKQDTGTGGRLLLLGLGVLIALIGLGLAGGGGYLVTLGGSWFFLLMGLAMLISGALIAARKPKGALLYGIALVLTAIWAIWDAGLHYWPLVSRLLTFAVIGLVIALIYPALVRASGAQAGRGAYGLAGMLAIGVVATIGYMFVPSHVVSASSVPPIVPVAPGAEQKDWAHWGNTPAGNRFAALDQINKSNVDKLQVAWTFHTGDIPQSTGAGAEDQNTPLQVGDTVYTCTA
;
A
#
# COMPACT_ATOMS: atom_id res chain seq x y z
N MET A 1 39.38 -26.67 -21.05
CA MET A 1 38.23 -27.44 -20.51
C MET A 1 37.43 -26.52 -19.61
N THR A 2 36.37 -25.90 -20.13
CA THR A 2 35.52 -24.97 -19.38
C THR A 2 34.62 -25.76 -18.46
N ASN A 3 34.94 -25.72 -17.16
CA ASN A 3 34.21 -26.40 -16.13
C ASN A 3 32.84 -25.70 -15.98
N LYS A 4 31.82 -26.25 -16.65
CA LYS A 4 30.43 -25.83 -16.52
C LYS A 4 30.03 -26.20 -15.09
N GLN A 5 30.13 -25.26 -14.17
CA GLN A 5 29.63 -25.42 -12.81
C GLN A 5 28.12 -25.66 -12.92
N ASP A 6 27.74 -26.94 -12.90
CA ASP A 6 26.35 -27.35 -12.92
C ASP A 6 25.68 -26.74 -11.70
N THR A 7 24.78 -25.79 -11.96
CA THR A 7 23.82 -25.38 -10.95
C THR A 7 23.10 -26.64 -10.49
N GLY A 8 23.39 -27.07 -9.26
CA GLY A 8 22.77 -28.26 -8.66
C GLY A 8 21.25 -28.19 -8.82
N THR A 9 20.59 -29.35 -8.93
CA THR A 9 19.15 -29.49 -9.21
C THR A 9 18.29 -28.53 -8.38
N GLY A 10 18.63 -28.28 -7.12
CA GLY A 10 17.95 -27.32 -6.25
C GLY A 10 18.02 -25.85 -6.72
N GLY A 11 19.17 -25.39 -7.23
CA GLY A 11 19.30 -24.02 -7.76
C GLY A 11 18.50 -23.80 -9.04
N ARG A 12 18.35 -24.84 -9.87
CA ARG A 12 17.50 -24.80 -11.06
C ARG A 12 16.02 -24.72 -10.71
N LEU A 13 15.58 -25.52 -9.75
CA LEU A 13 14.20 -25.51 -9.25
C LEU A 13 13.85 -24.17 -8.58
N LEU A 14 14.78 -23.58 -7.82
CA LEU A 14 14.60 -22.28 -7.20
C LEU A 14 14.40 -21.16 -8.24
N LEU A 15 15.25 -21.08 -9.26
CA LEU A 15 15.12 -20.06 -10.32
C LEU A 15 13.84 -20.26 -11.14
N LEU A 16 13.46 -21.51 -11.41
CA LEU A 16 12.20 -21.84 -12.07
C LEU A 16 11.00 -21.38 -11.23
N GLY A 17 10.95 -21.78 -9.96
CA GLY A 17 9.87 -21.46 -9.04
C GLY A 17 9.69 -19.96 -8.84
N LEU A 18 10.79 -19.23 -8.59
CA LEU A 18 10.75 -17.77 -8.45
C LEU A 18 10.32 -17.08 -9.75
N GLY A 19 10.87 -17.51 -10.89
CA GLY A 19 10.49 -16.94 -12.19
C GLY A 19 9.01 -17.15 -12.51
N VAL A 20 8.48 -18.35 -12.26
CA VAL A 20 7.05 -18.67 -12.43
C VAL A 20 6.19 -17.86 -11.48
N LEU A 21 6.57 -17.73 -10.21
CA LEU A 21 5.83 -16.92 -9.24
C LEU A 21 5.76 -15.45 -9.66
N ILE A 22 6.88 -14.86 -10.07
CA ILE A 22 6.93 -13.48 -10.58
C ILE A 22 6.05 -13.33 -11.82
N ALA A 23 6.08 -14.32 -12.72
CA ALA A 23 5.27 -14.31 -13.93
C ALA A 23 3.76 -14.36 -13.62
N LEU A 24 3.34 -15.18 -12.66
CA LEU A 24 1.94 -15.28 -12.24
C LEU A 24 1.44 -14.00 -11.56
N ILE A 25 2.26 -13.39 -10.70
CA ILE A 25 1.94 -12.07 -10.11
C ILE A 25 1.80 -11.03 -11.21
N GLY A 26 2.73 -11.01 -12.18
CA GLY A 26 2.69 -10.12 -13.34
C GLY A 26 1.45 -10.32 -14.20
N LEU A 27 1.02 -11.58 -14.42
CA LEU A 27 -0.19 -11.91 -15.15
C LEU A 27 -1.44 -11.37 -14.46
N GLY A 28 -1.55 -11.57 -13.15
CA GLY A 28 -2.65 -11.03 -12.35
C GLY A 28 -2.69 -9.50 -12.42
N LEU A 29 -1.53 -8.85 -12.28
CA LEU A 29 -1.41 -7.39 -12.36
C LEU A 29 -1.74 -6.86 -13.77
N ALA A 30 -1.32 -7.55 -14.82
CA ALA A 30 -1.65 -7.18 -16.20
C ALA A 30 -3.15 -7.34 -16.48
N GLY A 31 -3.78 -8.41 -15.98
CA GLY A 31 -5.22 -8.61 -16.08
C GLY A 31 -6.02 -7.52 -15.36
N GLY A 32 -5.69 -7.28 -14.08
CA GLY A 32 -6.32 -6.21 -13.29
C GLY A 32 -6.03 -4.81 -13.85
N GLY A 33 -4.81 -4.56 -14.32
CA GLY A 33 -4.42 -3.31 -14.97
C GLY A 33 -5.14 -3.09 -16.30
N GLY A 34 -5.33 -4.15 -17.10
CA GLY A 34 -6.13 -4.10 -18.33
C GLY A 34 -7.58 -3.72 -18.05
N TYR A 35 -8.20 -4.34 -17.03
CA TYR A 35 -9.54 -3.96 -16.59
C TYR A 35 -9.58 -2.51 -16.08
N LEU A 36 -8.60 -2.09 -15.27
CA LEU A 36 -8.49 -0.74 -14.76
C LEU A 36 -8.42 0.32 -15.88
N VAL A 37 -7.72 0.02 -16.99
CA VAL A 37 -7.69 0.89 -18.18
C VAL A 37 -9.09 1.08 -18.76
N THR A 38 -9.92 0.03 -18.81
CA THR A 38 -11.31 0.15 -19.30
C THR A 38 -12.19 1.04 -18.44
N LEU A 39 -11.84 1.21 -17.17
CA LEU A 39 -12.50 2.10 -16.20
C LEU A 39 -11.93 3.53 -16.22
N GLY A 40 -11.01 3.85 -17.14
CA GLY A 40 -10.33 5.15 -17.21
C GLY A 40 -9.24 5.33 -16.15
N GLY A 41 -8.78 4.25 -15.51
CA GLY A 41 -7.70 4.29 -14.53
C GLY A 41 -6.30 4.26 -15.13
N SER A 42 -5.29 4.11 -14.27
CA SER A 42 -3.88 4.17 -14.69
C SER A 42 -3.46 2.96 -15.54
N TRP A 43 -2.97 3.24 -16.74
CA TRP A 43 -2.35 2.28 -17.67
C TRP A 43 -1.03 1.69 -17.15
N PHE A 44 -0.42 2.33 -16.15
CA PHE A 44 0.88 1.92 -15.61
C PHE A 44 0.87 0.48 -15.07
N PHE A 45 -0.21 0.08 -14.38
CA PHE A 45 -0.31 -1.25 -13.79
C PHE A 45 -0.33 -2.36 -14.86
N LEU A 46 -0.95 -2.11 -16.01
CA LEU A 46 -0.90 -3.02 -17.14
C LEU A 46 0.55 -3.19 -17.63
N LEU A 47 1.28 -2.09 -17.84
CA LEU A 47 2.65 -2.15 -18.31
C LEU A 47 3.60 -2.82 -17.32
N MET A 48 3.49 -2.49 -16.03
CA MET A 48 4.29 -3.14 -15.00
C MET A 48 3.98 -4.64 -14.93
N GLY A 49 2.70 -5.02 -15.00
CA GLY A 49 2.28 -6.42 -15.06
C GLY A 49 2.89 -7.17 -16.24
N LEU A 50 2.87 -6.59 -17.45
CA LEU A 50 3.50 -7.17 -18.63
C LEU A 50 5.04 -7.28 -18.48
N ALA A 51 5.69 -6.25 -17.94
CA ALA A 51 7.12 -6.28 -17.67
C ALA A 51 7.50 -7.39 -16.67
N MET A 52 6.71 -7.56 -15.61
CA MET A 52 6.87 -8.64 -14.64
C MET A 52 6.64 -10.01 -15.25
N LEU A 53 5.59 -10.17 -16.08
CA LEU A 53 5.28 -11.41 -16.77
C LEU A 53 6.45 -11.87 -17.65
N ILE A 54 6.96 -10.96 -18.49
CA ILE A 54 8.08 -11.24 -19.38
C ILE A 54 9.36 -11.48 -18.58
N SER A 55 9.62 -10.67 -17.54
CA SER A 55 10.79 -10.84 -16.67
C SER A 55 10.80 -12.20 -15.97
N GLY A 56 9.66 -12.59 -15.37
CA GLY A 56 9.51 -13.87 -14.68
C GLY A 56 9.72 -15.05 -15.62
N ALA A 57 9.14 -15.00 -16.83
CA ALA A 57 9.36 -16.02 -17.86
C ALA A 57 10.84 -16.14 -18.28
N LEU A 58 11.53 -15.01 -18.43
CA LEU A 58 12.97 -14.99 -18.73
C LEU A 58 13.82 -15.55 -17.57
N ILE A 59 13.48 -15.24 -16.32
CA ILE A 59 14.17 -15.77 -15.13
C ILE A 59 13.94 -17.28 -15.02
N ALA A 60 12.72 -17.77 -15.25
CA ALA A 60 12.41 -19.20 -15.31
C ALA A 60 13.21 -19.91 -16.42
N ALA A 61 13.41 -19.23 -17.55
CA ALA A 61 14.28 -19.68 -18.64
C ALA A 61 15.78 -19.49 -18.36
N ARG A 62 16.17 -19.06 -17.15
CA ARG A 62 17.55 -18.80 -16.70
C ARG A 62 18.29 -17.74 -17.54
N LYS A 63 17.56 -16.75 -18.05
CA LYS A 63 18.11 -15.64 -18.85
C LYS A 63 18.30 -14.39 -17.97
N PRO A 64 19.54 -13.90 -17.76
CA PRO A 64 19.81 -12.70 -16.96
C PRO A 64 19.10 -11.43 -17.45
N LYS A 65 18.75 -11.37 -18.74
CA LYS A 65 17.96 -10.27 -19.33
C LYS A 65 16.62 -10.06 -18.63
N GLY A 66 16.04 -11.09 -18.01
CA GLY A 66 14.82 -10.95 -17.21
C GLY A 66 15.02 -10.04 -16.00
N ALA A 67 16.13 -10.20 -15.28
CA ALA A 67 16.46 -9.34 -14.15
C ALA A 67 16.74 -7.89 -14.58
N LEU A 68 17.39 -7.69 -15.73
CA LEU A 68 17.61 -6.36 -16.29
C LEU A 68 16.29 -5.67 -16.65
N LEU A 69 15.37 -6.39 -17.32
CA LEU A 69 14.04 -5.87 -17.66
C LEU A 69 13.28 -5.45 -16.40
N TYR A 70 13.30 -6.27 -15.35
CA TYR A 70 12.69 -5.93 -14.07
C TYR A 70 13.31 -4.68 -13.45
N GLY A 71 14.64 -4.59 -13.44
CA GLY A 71 15.34 -3.43 -12.90
C GLY A 71 14.95 -2.12 -13.59
N ILE A 72 14.85 -2.14 -14.92
CA ILE A 72 14.36 -0.99 -15.71
C ILE A 72 12.92 -0.66 -15.34
N ALA A 73 12.04 -1.67 -15.28
CA ALA A 73 10.64 -1.49 -14.91
C ALA A 73 10.49 -0.91 -13.50
N LEU A 74 11.30 -1.35 -12.53
CA LEU A 74 11.30 -0.82 -11.16
C LEU A 74 11.73 0.66 -11.11
N VAL A 75 12.75 1.05 -11.89
CA VAL A 75 13.16 2.47 -11.99
C VAL A 75 12.04 3.32 -12.60
N LEU A 76 11.41 2.83 -13.67
CA LEU A 76 10.26 3.50 -14.27
C LEU A 76 9.07 3.58 -13.30
N THR A 77 8.88 2.56 -12.46
CA THR A 77 7.88 2.57 -11.38
C THR A 77 8.18 3.66 -10.36
N ALA A 78 9.43 3.82 -9.94
CA ALA A 78 9.83 4.88 -9.02
C ALA A 78 9.56 6.28 -9.59
N ILE A 79 9.92 6.50 -10.87
CA ILE A 79 9.67 7.77 -11.55
C ILE A 79 8.16 8.04 -11.66
N TRP A 80 7.39 7.04 -12.12
CA TRP A 80 5.94 7.14 -12.23
C TRP A 80 5.28 7.41 -10.88
N ALA A 81 5.70 6.72 -9.81
CA ALA A 81 5.11 6.87 -8.49
C ALA A 81 5.30 8.29 -7.93
N ILE A 82 6.48 8.88 -8.14
CA ILE A 82 6.75 10.28 -7.73
C ILE A 82 5.92 11.25 -8.57
N TRP A 83 5.76 11.00 -9.88
CA TRP A 83 4.94 11.84 -10.75
C TRP A 83 3.44 11.78 -10.39
N ASP A 84 2.93 10.59 -10.10
CA ASP A 84 1.50 10.35 -9.83
C ASP A 84 1.08 10.77 -8.41
N ALA A 85 1.97 10.57 -7.43
CA ALA A 85 1.63 10.68 -6.01
C ALA A 85 2.52 11.67 -5.23
N GLY A 86 3.52 12.29 -5.86
CA GLY A 86 4.47 13.18 -5.18
C GLY A 86 5.34 12.46 -4.15
N LEU A 87 5.87 13.22 -3.20
CA LEU A 87 6.68 12.71 -2.09
C LEU A 87 5.85 12.45 -0.83
N HIS A 88 4.66 11.87 -1.00
CA HIS A 88 3.78 11.49 0.09
C HIS A 88 4.02 10.02 0.49
N TYR A 89 4.28 9.80 1.78
CA TYR A 89 4.70 8.51 2.30
C TYR A 89 3.74 7.35 1.94
N TRP A 90 2.47 7.42 2.37
CA TRP A 90 1.49 6.36 2.12
C TRP A 90 1.23 6.10 0.62
N PRO A 91 1.02 7.14 -0.22
CA PRO A 91 0.92 6.96 -1.66
C PRO A 91 2.15 6.32 -2.32
N LEU A 92 3.37 6.62 -1.85
CA LEU A 92 4.59 6.00 -2.38
C LEU A 92 4.72 4.54 -1.93
N VAL A 93 4.40 4.22 -0.68
CA VAL A 93 4.44 2.86 -0.14
C VAL A 93 3.57 1.92 -0.98
N SER A 94 2.32 2.32 -1.28
CA SER A 94 1.38 1.49 -2.08
C SER A 94 1.82 1.28 -3.53
N ARG A 95 2.65 2.19 -4.08
CA ARG A 95 3.14 2.13 -5.46
C ARG A 95 4.48 1.44 -5.62
N LEU A 96 5.30 1.36 -4.57
CA LEU A 96 6.69 0.92 -4.67
C LEU A 96 7.05 -0.31 -3.85
N LEU A 97 6.45 -0.49 -2.66
CA LEU A 97 6.97 -1.47 -1.69
C LEU A 97 7.02 -2.89 -2.25
N THR A 98 5.90 -3.39 -2.81
CA THR A 98 5.83 -4.75 -3.37
C THR A 98 6.84 -4.96 -4.50
N PHE A 99 6.98 -3.98 -5.40
CA PHE A 99 7.91 -4.09 -6.53
C PHE A 99 9.37 -3.98 -6.07
N ALA A 100 9.66 -3.19 -5.05
CA ALA A 100 10.98 -3.11 -4.46
C ALA A 100 11.38 -4.42 -3.77
N VAL A 101 10.45 -5.09 -3.06
CA VAL A 101 10.69 -6.40 -2.43
C VAL A 101 10.99 -7.48 -3.47
N ILE A 102 10.21 -7.54 -4.56
CA ILE A 102 10.50 -8.48 -5.66
C ILE A 102 11.84 -8.12 -6.32
N GLY A 103 12.14 -6.83 -6.52
CA GLY A 103 13.42 -6.36 -7.04
C GLY A 103 14.61 -6.75 -6.16
N LEU A 104 14.45 -6.70 -4.85
CA LEU A 104 15.44 -7.16 -3.87
C LEU A 104 15.71 -8.66 -4.04
N VAL A 105 14.65 -9.48 -4.13
CA VAL A 105 14.80 -10.93 -4.36
C VAL A 105 15.52 -11.19 -5.68
N ILE A 106 15.15 -10.49 -6.77
CA ILE A 106 15.80 -10.60 -8.08
C ILE A 106 17.29 -10.21 -8.00
N ALA A 107 17.63 -9.13 -7.29
CA ALA A 107 19.01 -8.70 -7.11
C ALA A 107 19.84 -9.75 -6.33
N LEU A 108 19.26 -10.40 -5.31
CA LEU A 108 19.92 -11.46 -4.54
C LEU A 108 20.19 -12.71 -5.39
N ILE A 109 19.26 -13.11 -6.26
CA ILE A 109 19.44 -14.29 -7.14
C ILE A 109 20.23 -13.99 -8.41
N TYR A 110 20.48 -12.72 -8.75
CA TYR A 110 21.14 -12.34 -9.99
C TYR A 110 22.49 -13.02 -10.22
N PRO A 111 23.40 -13.14 -9.23
CA PRO A 111 24.66 -13.86 -9.43
C PRO A 111 24.47 -15.36 -9.71
N ALA A 112 23.42 -15.99 -9.17
CA ALA A 112 23.08 -17.38 -9.49
C ALA A 112 22.52 -17.49 -10.91
N LEU A 113 21.69 -16.53 -11.34
CA LEU A 113 21.13 -16.45 -12.67
C LEU A 113 22.21 -16.27 -13.75
N VAL A 114 23.19 -15.39 -13.53
CA VAL A 114 24.33 -15.17 -14.43
C VAL A 114 25.23 -16.41 -14.53
N ARG A 115 25.50 -17.08 -13.40
CA ARG A 115 26.24 -18.36 -13.40
C ARG A 115 25.48 -19.45 -14.15
N ALA A 116 24.16 -19.52 -13.99
CA ALA A 116 23.31 -20.47 -14.71
C ALA A 116 23.31 -20.25 -16.23
N SER A 117 23.54 -19.01 -16.70
CA SER A 117 23.71 -18.70 -18.12
C SER A 117 25.14 -18.94 -18.65
N GLY A 118 26.05 -19.44 -17.81
CA GLY A 118 27.43 -19.74 -18.20
C GLY A 118 28.40 -18.55 -18.18
N ALA A 119 27.98 -17.42 -17.58
CA ALA A 119 28.81 -16.22 -17.45
C ALA A 119 29.35 -16.06 -16.01
N GLN A 120 30.42 -15.28 -15.86
CA GLN A 120 30.98 -14.98 -14.54
C GLN A 120 30.22 -13.81 -13.91
N ALA A 121 29.64 -14.04 -12.74
CA ALA A 121 28.90 -13.02 -12.01
C ALA A 121 29.84 -12.11 -11.20
N GLY A 122 29.66 -10.79 -11.34
CA GLY A 122 30.26 -9.80 -10.45
C GLY A 122 29.51 -9.67 -9.11
N ARG A 123 30.12 -9.02 -8.12
CA ARG A 123 29.53 -8.79 -6.78
C ARG A 123 28.59 -7.59 -6.70
N GLY A 124 28.50 -6.75 -7.73
CA GLY A 124 27.72 -5.51 -7.72
C GLY A 124 26.23 -5.69 -7.40
N ALA A 125 25.65 -6.84 -7.75
CA ALA A 125 24.25 -7.15 -7.46
C ALA A 125 23.96 -7.22 -5.95
N TYR A 126 24.94 -7.62 -5.12
CA TYR A 126 24.77 -7.59 -3.66
C TYR A 126 24.76 -6.17 -3.10
N GLY A 127 25.48 -5.23 -3.73
CA GLY A 127 25.40 -3.81 -3.38
C GLY A 127 24.01 -3.24 -3.66
N LEU A 128 23.45 -3.54 -4.84
CA LEU A 128 22.08 -3.17 -5.20
C LEU A 128 21.05 -3.81 -4.26
N ALA A 129 21.22 -5.10 -3.94
CA ALA A 129 20.37 -5.78 -2.97
C ALA A 129 20.44 -5.14 -1.58
N GLY A 130 21.64 -4.78 -1.10
CA GLY A 130 21.82 -4.06 0.16
C GLY A 130 21.10 -2.71 0.16
N MET A 131 21.23 -1.93 -0.91
CA MET A 131 20.54 -0.64 -1.07
C MET A 131 19.01 -0.80 -1.04
N LEU A 132 18.47 -1.77 -1.79
CA LEU A 132 17.03 -2.05 -1.80
C LEU A 132 16.55 -2.54 -0.43
N ALA A 133 17.32 -3.41 0.25
CA ALA A 133 16.99 -3.90 1.58
C ALA A 133 16.92 -2.76 2.61
N ILE A 134 17.89 -1.84 2.58
CA ILE A 134 17.87 -0.64 3.44
C ILE A 134 16.63 0.19 3.16
N GLY A 135 16.31 0.44 1.88
CA GLY A 135 15.11 1.19 1.50
C GLY A 135 13.82 0.51 1.98
N VAL A 136 13.70 -0.81 1.83
CA VAL A 136 12.53 -1.59 2.30
C VAL A 136 12.41 -1.53 3.82
N VAL A 137 13.50 -1.76 4.55
CA VAL A 137 13.51 -1.73 6.02
C VAL A 137 13.18 -0.33 6.55
N ALA A 138 13.78 0.73 5.97
CA ALA A 138 13.46 2.11 6.31
C ALA A 138 11.99 2.43 6.03
N THR A 139 11.46 1.99 4.89
CA THR A 139 10.04 2.16 4.54
C THR A 139 9.14 1.49 5.57
N ILE A 140 9.41 0.24 5.94
CA ILE A 140 8.61 -0.50 6.94
C ILE A 140 8.72 0.15 8.32
N GLY A 141 9.92 0.54 8.75
CA GLY A 141 10.13 1.19 10.04
C GLY A 141 9.38 2.51 10.17
N TYR A 142 9.30 3.29 9.07
CA TYR A 142 8.58 4.55 9.06
C TYR A 142 7.05 4.40 9.09
N MET A 143 6.50 3.19 8.86
CA MET A 143 5.04 2.95 8.96
C MET A 143 4.51 3.24 10.36
N PHE A 144 5.37 3.16 11.38
CA PHE A 144 5.04 3.37 12.79
C PHE A 144 5.25 4.82 13.26
N VAL A 145 5.63 5.72 12.35
CA VAL A 145 5.73 7.15 12.64
C VAL A 145 4.44 7.84 12.16
N PRO A 146 3.74 8.60 13.02
CA PRO A 146 2.56 9.35 12.63
C PRO A 146 2.86 10.25 11.42
N SER A 147 2.24 9.93 10.29
CA SER A 147 2.37 10.69 9.03
C SER A 147 1.00 11.22 8.65
N HIS A 148 0.79 12.51 8.90
CA HIS A 148 -0.46 13.18 8.58
C HIS A 148 -0.58 13.37 7.06
N VAL A 149 -1.58 12.73 6.44
CA VAL A 149 -1.88 12.91 5.00
C VAL A 149 -2.37 14.33 4.72
N VAL A 150 -2.96 14.99 5.73
CA VAL A 150 -3.36 16.40 5.70
C VAL A 150 -2.70 17.09 6.89
N SER A 151 -1.85 18.07 6.61
CA SER A 151 -1.24 18.93 7.62
C SER A 151 -1.82 20.33 7.51
N ALA A 152 -2.26 20.90 8.62
CA ALA A 152 -2.69 22.29 8.66
C ALA A 152 -1.45 23.19 8.51
N SER A 153 -1.44 24.07 7.50
CA SER A 153 -0.36 25.05 7.29
C SER A 153 -0.46 26.24 8.25
N SER A 154 -1.62 26.41 8.88
CA SER A 154 -1.89 27.41 9.90
C SER A 154 -2.96 26.90 10.84
N VAL A 155 -3.05 27.48 12.04
CA VAL A 155 -4.19 27.27 12.91
C VAL A 155 -5.34 28.12 12.35
N PRO A 156 -6.42 27.51 11.82
CA PRO A 156 -7.55 28.30 11.34
C PRO A 156 -8.17 29.07 12.52
N PRO A 157 -8.65 30.30 12.29
CA PRO A 157 -9.39 31.03 13.31
C PRO A 157 -10.64 30.23 13.70
N ILE A 158 -11.02 30.29 14.97
CA ILE A 158 -12.27 29.70 15.44
C ILE A 158 -13.40 30.52 14.81
N VAL A 159 -14.20 29.87 13.96
CA VAL A 159 -15.41 30.46 13.39
C VAL A 159 -16.57 30.14 14.33
N PRO A 160 -17.20 31.14 14.97
CA PRO A 160 -18.39 30.90 15.77
C PRO A 160 -19.50 30.32 14.91
N VAL A 161 -20.33 29.47 15.51
CA VAL A 161 -21.52 28.96 14.82
C VAL A 161 -22.46 30.14 14.57
N ALA A 162 -22.89 30.32 13.33
CA ALA A 162 -23.82 31.39 12.99
C ALA A 162 -25.20 31.09 13.60
N PRO A 163 -25.89 32.08 14.21
CA PRO A 163 -27.21 31.88 14.76
C PRO A 163 -28.19 31.30 13.73
N GLY A 164 -28.86 30.20 14.06
CA GLY A 164 -29.79 29.50 13.19
C GLY A 164 -29.14 28.51 12.21
N ALA A 165 -27.81 28.46 12.15
CA ALA A 165 -27.05 27.47 11.38
C ALA A 165 -26.49 26.34 12.27
N GLU A 166 -26.91 26.27 13.54
CA GLU A 166 -26.52 25.21 14.46
C GLU A 166 -27.01 23.87 13.90
N GLN A 167 -26.10 22.91 13.91
CA GLN A 167 -26.46 21.57 13.49
C GLN A 167 -27.35 20.90 14.54
N LYS A 168 -28.46 20.31 14.08
CA LYS A 168 -29.42 19.62 14.96
C LYS A 168 -29.36 18.10 14.86
N ASP A 169 -28.99 17.58 13.70
CA ASP A 169 -28.97 16.16 13.39
C ASP A 169 -27.59 15.73 12.88
N TRP A 170 -27.24 14.46 13.09
CA TRP A 170 -26.17 13.74 12.40
C TRP A 170 -26.81 12.68 11.50
N ALA A 171 -27.41 13.12 10.39
CA ALA A 171 -28.24 12.27 9.52
C ALA A 171 -27.44 11.44 8.50
N HIS A 172 -26.15 11.72 8.32
CA HIS A 172 -25.28 11.02 7.39
C HIS A 172 -24.05 10.47 8.11
N TRP A 173 -23.49 9.37 7.62
CA TRP A 173 -22.27 8.76 8.21
C TRP A 173 -21.13 9.76 8.42
N GLY A 174 -20.93 10.68 7.47
CA GLY A 174 -19.94 11.76 7.56
C GLY A 174 -20.55 13.13 7.86
N ASN A 175 -21.67 13.16 8.60
CA ASN A 175 -22.50 14.30 8.94
C ASN A 175 -23.25 14.98 7.79
N THR A 176 -22.58 15.26 6.68
CA THR A 176 -23.17 15.85 5.47
C THR A 176 -23.12 14.85 4.31
N PRO A 177 -23.90 15.04 3.23
CA PRO A 177 -23.74 14.24 2.01
C PRO A 177 -22.33 14.28 1.42
N ALA A 178 -21.57 15.36 1.69
CA ALA A 178 -20.17 15.50 1.30
C ALA A 178 -19.18 14.80 2.25
N GLY A 179 -19.63 14.30 3.40
CA GLY A 179 -18.81 13.51 4.31
C GLY A 179 -17.74 14.30 5.08
N ASN A 180 -17.95 15.60 5.32
CA ASN A 180 -16.94 16.48 5.92
C ASN A 180 -16.71 16.26 7.43
N ARG A 181 -17.59 15.51 8.12
CA ARG A 181 -17.52 15.21 9.57
C ARG A 181 -17.40 16.45 10.47
N PHE A 182 -17.88 17.61 10.00
CA PHE A 182 -17.83 18.87 10.75
C PHE A 182 -19.18 19.16 11.39
N ALA A 183 -19.24 19.29 12.72
CA ALA A 183 -20.45 19.70 13.43
C ALA A 183 -20.41 21.21 13.73
N ALA A 184 -21.41 21.95 13.26
CA ALA A 184 -21.59 23.37 13.58
C ALA A 184 -22.20 23.53 15.00
N LEU A 185 -21.42 23.16 16.02
CA LEU A 185 -21.75 23.24 17.45
C LEU A 185 -20.53 23.72 18.24
N ASP A 186 -20.70 24.58 19.23
CA ASP A 186 -19.61 25.18 20.01
C ASP A 186 -19.78 25.07 21.55
N GLN A 187 -20.82 24.37 22.00
CA GLN A 187 -21.08 24.10 23.42
C GLN A 187 -19.88 23.41 24.10
N ILE A 188 -19.25 22.44 23.41
CA ILE A 188 -18.02 21.78 23.84
C ILE A 188 -16.87 22.34 23.01
N ASN A 189 -15.84 22.85 23.67
CA ASN A 189 -14.72 23.52 23.04
C ASN A 189 -13.42 23.37 23.87
N LYS A 190 -12.33 23.95 23.37
CA LYS A 190 -10.98 23.82 23.96
C LYS A 190 -10.88 24.28 25.43
N SER A 191 -11.82 25.09 25.92
CA SER A 191 -11.80 25.62 27.28
C SER A 191 -12.58 24.78 28.31
N ASN A 192 -13.40 23.82 27.84
CA ASN A 192 -14.26 23.02 28.72
C ASN A 192 -14.31 21.52 28.38
N VAL A 193 -13.58 21.06 27.35
CA VAL A 193 -13.50 19.63 26.97
C VAL A 193 -12.98 18.74 28.11
N ASP A 194 -12.18 19.31 29.01
CA ASP A 194 -11.66 18.68 30.22
C ASP A 194 -12.75 18.37 31.26
N LYS A 195 -13.96 18.90 31.10
CA LYS A 195 -15.09 18.72 32.02
C LYS A 195 -16.11 17.69 31.53
N LEU A 196 -15.87 17.01 30.41
CA LEU A 196 -16.79 16.02 29.87
C LEU A 196 -17.00 14.85 30.84
N GLN A 197 -18.25 14.41 30.95
CA GLN A 197 -18.67 13.25 31.73
C GLN A 197 -19.55 12.35 30.87
N VAL A 198 -19.52 11.04 31.14
CA VAL A 198 -20.41 10.08 30.49
C VAL A 198 -21.86 10.38 30.92
N ALA A 199 -22.71 10.75 29.97
CA ALA A 199 -24.11 11.04 30.25
C ALA A 199 -24.96 9.77 30.41
N TRP A 200 -24.69 8.74 29.60
CA TRP A 200 -25.34 7.44 29.64
C TRP A 200 -24.50 6.39 28.90
N THR A 201 -24.86 5.12 29.05
CA THR A 201 -24.27 4.00 28.32
C THR A 201 -25.38 3.03 27.91
N PHE A 202 -25.32 2.54 26.67
CA PHE A 202 -26.26 1.54 26.15
C PHE A 202 -25.48 0.31 25.71
N HIS A 203 -25.88 -0.87 26.18
CA HIS A 203 -25.29 -2.14 25.78
C HIS A 203 -26.23 -2.83 24.79
N THR A 204 -25.77 -3.00 23.54
CA THR A 204 -26.52 -3.70 22.48
C THR A 204 -26.67 -5.19 22.77
N GLY A 205 -25.79 -5.76 23.60
CA GLY A 205 -25.69 -7.20 23.88
C GLY A 205 -24.88 -7.98 22.83
N ASP A 206 -24.59 -7.35 21.70
CA ASP A 206 -23.80 -7.90 20.61
C ASP A 206 -22.35 -7.47 20.76
N ILE A 207 -21.55 -8.32 21.43
CA ILE A 207 -20.16 -8.03 21.79
C ILE A 207 -19.24 -8.78 20.81
N PRO A 208 -18.60 -8.07 19.86
CA PRO A 208 -17.76 -8.73 18.87
C PRO A 208 -16.59 -9.47 19.52
N GLN A 209 -16.44 -10.75 19.18
CA GLN A 209 -15.27 -11.56 19.55
C GLN A 209 -14.21 -11.40 18.46
N SER A 210 -13.32 -10.41 18.61
CA SER A 210 -12.24 -10.18 17.65
C SER A 210 -11.00 -11.02 17.98
N THR A 211 -10.59 -11.87 17.03
CA THR A 211 -9.26 -12.52 17.03
C THR A 211 -8.24 -11.74 16.19
N GLY A 212 -8.51 -10.47 15.88
CA GLY A 212 -7.72 -9.63 14.97
C GLY A 212 -8.09 -9.76 13.48
N ALA A 213 -9.11 -10.56 13.15
CA ALA A 213 -9.66 -10.74 11.80
C ALA A 213 -11.14 -11.20 11.83
N GLY A 214 -11.97 -10.57 12.66
CA GLY A 214 -13.35 -11.00 12.94
C GLY A 214 -14.33 -9.83 13.05
N ALA A 215 -15.47 -10.05 13.70
CA ALA A 215 -16.45 -9.00 13.97
C ALA A 215 -15.79 -7.85 14.75
N GLU A 216 -16.09 -6.61 14.37
CA GLU A 216 -15.55 -5.40 14.98
C GLU A 216 -16.67 -4.36 15.15
N ASP A 217 -16.60 -3.59 16.23
CA ASP A 217 -17.51 -2.47 16.44
C ASP A 217 -17.00 -1.24 15.66
N GLN A 218 -17.43 -1.13 14.40
CA GLN A 218 -17.11 -0.03 13.48
C GLN A 218 -18.27 0.97 13.38
N ASN A 219 -18.96 1.19 14.49
CA ASN A 219 -20.20 1.95 14.50
C ASN A 219 -19.96 3.47 14.38
N THR A 220 -20.80 4.14 13.60
CA THR A 220 -20.92 5.61 13.55
C THR A 220 -22.40 5.93 13.62
N PRO A 221 -22.97 6.12 14.83
CA PRO A 221 -24.39 6.30 15.01
C PRO A 221 -24.95 7.47 14.20
N LEU A 222 -26.20 7.34 13.77
CA LEU A 222 -26.96 8.46 13.21
C LEU A 222 -27.87 9.00 14.30
N GLN A 223 -27.96 10.32 14.42
CA GLN A 223 -28.93 10.97 15.28
C GLN A 223 -29.84 11.84 14.43
N VAL A 224 -31.14 11.59 14.50
CA VAL A 224 -32.18 12.34 13.76
C VAL A 224 -33.32 12.64 14.72
N GLY A 225 -33.55 13.93 14.98
CA GLY A 225 -34.42 14.37 16.06
C GLY A 225 -33.98 13.77 17.39
N ASP A 226 -34.91 13.26 18.19
CA ASP A 226 -34.58 12.71 19.52
C ASP A 226 -34.17 11.22 19.50
N THR A 227 -33.85 10.67 18.33
CA THR A 227 -33.55 9.23 18.17
C THR A 227 -32.12 8.99 17.68
N VAL A 228 -31.41 8.08 18.36
CA VAL A 228 -30.09 7.58 17.96
C VAL A 228 -30.25 6.20 17.34
N TYR A 229 -29.78 6.04 16.11
CA TYR A 229 -29.75 4.79 15.35
C TYR A 229 -28.33 4.23 15.37
N THR A 230 -28.19 2.96 15.66
CA THR A 230 -26.91 2.25 15.78
C THR A 230 -26.98 0.93 15.03
N CYS A 231 -25.86 0.52 14.43
CA CYS A 231 -25.69 -0.86 13.94
C CYS A 231 -24.97 -1.69 15.01
N THR A 232 -25.17 -3.00 14.99
CA THR A 232 -24.40 -3.97 15.79
C THR A 232 -23.47 -4.78 14.89
N ALA A 233 -22.64 -5.65 15.47
CA ALA A 233 -21.46 -6.25 14.82
C ALA A 233 -21.77 -7.51 13.99
#